data_AF-A0A7J4HKT3-F1
#
_entry.id   AF-A0A7J4HKT3-F1
#
_cell.length_a   1.000
_cell.length_b   1.000
_cell.length_c   1.000
_cell.angle_alpha   90.00
_cell.angle_beta   90.00
_cell.angle_gamma   90.00
#
_symmetry.space_group_name_H-M   'P 1'
#
loop_
_entity.id
_entity.type
_entity.pdbx_description
1 polymer ?
#
loop_
_entity_poly.entity_id
_entity_poly.type
_entity_poly.pdbx_seq_one_letter_code
_entity_poly.pdbx_strand_id
1 'polypeptide(L)'
;MGTDIFRGMEREIRDHIVESLKRDYKDSGKYWWGEGVPQNVRTKAGHRREEDGTREDPEYASSKYLDWLDFKKIIERNKPTLLETYGISSLPALGVEWGSSHAKKLKWFDLINSKVRRYVGHSSKGRINKQGYELVREVSDVIKKNIDDDRSKWS
;
A
#
# COMPACT_ATOMS: atom_id res chain seq x y z
N MET A 1 -10.78 12.57 -10.96
CA MET A 1 -9.65 12.03 -11.75
C MET A 1 -8.46 11.64 -10.87
N GLY A 2 -7.63 12.55 -10.35
CA GLY A 2 -6.47 12.17 -9.50
C GLY A 2 -6.84 11.44 -8.20
N THR A 3 -7.94 11.83 -7.55
CA THR A 3 -8.48 11.15 -6.37
C THR A 3 -8.92 9.72 -6.67
N ASP A 4 -9.50 9.49 -7.84
CA ASP A 4 -10.00 8.16 -8.25
C ASP A 4 -8.83 7.23 -8.57
N ILE A 5 -7.79 7.75 -9.23
CA ILE A 5 -6.52 7.02 -9.45
C ILE A 5 -5.90 6.61 -8.11
N PHE A 6 -5.81 7.55 -7.15
CA PHE A 6 -5.29 7.25 -5.82
C PHE A 6 -6.07 6.13 -5.14
N ARG A 7 -7.41 6.22 -5.11
CA ARG A 7 -8.28 5.22 -4.46
C ARG A 7 -8.21 3.86 -5.15
N GLY A 8 -8.09 3.83 -6.47
CA GLY A 8 -7.88 2.61 -7.24
C GLY A 8 -6.55 1.95 -6.89
N MET A 9 -5.47 2.73 -6.90
CA MET A 9 -4.13 2.27 -6.51
C MET A 9 -4.09 1.80 -5.05
N GLU A 10 -4.71 2.53 -4.12
CA GLU A 10 -4.77 2.16 -2.70
C GLU A 10 -5.46 0.81 -2.49
N ARG A 11 -6.58 0.58 -3.19
CA ARG A 11 -7.29 -0.70 -3.20
C ARG A 11 -6.42 -1.82 -3.76
N GLU A 12 -5.82 -1.59 -4.93
CA GLU A 12 -5.00 -2.59 -5.60
C GLU A 12 -3.79 -3.02 -4.76
N ILE A 13 -3.09 -2.05 -4.14
CA ILE A 13 -1.98 -2.33 -3.23
C ILE A 13 -2.45 -3.19 -2.06
N ARG A 14 -3.55 -2.81 -1.40
CA ARG A 14 -4.08 -3.56 -0.27
C ARG A 14 -4.40 -5.00 -0.66
N ASP A 15 -5.15 -5.16 -1.74
CA ASP A 15 -5.68 -6.46 -2.17
C ASP A 15 -4.50 -7.38 -2.56
N HIS A 16 -3.52 -6.88 -3.32
CA HIS A 16 -2.30 -7.63 -3.65
C HIS A 16 -1.43 -7.98 -2.42
N ILE A 17 -1.26 -7.07 -1.45
CA ILE A 17 -0.55 -7.38 -0.19
C ILE A 17 -1.25 -8.54 0.54
N VAL A 18 -2.58 -8.48 0.66
CA VAL A 18 -3.34 -9.53 1.35
C VAL A 18 -3.25 -10.87 0.62
N GLU A 19 -3.39 -10.86 -0.71
CA GLU A 19 -3.19 -12.06 -1.55
C GLU A 19 -1.82 -12.67 -1.36
N SER A 20 -0.77 -11.84 -1.41
CA SER A 20 0.63 -12.27 -1.24
C SER A 20 0.88 -12.88 0.13
N LEU A 21 0.44 -12.21 1.20
CA LEU A 21 0.59 -12.75 2.56
C LEU A 21 -0.21 -14.05 2.75
N LYS A 22 -1.44 -14.12 2.23
CA LYS A 22 -2.25 -15.34 2.34
C LYS A 22 -1.57 -16.51 1.64
N ARG A 23 -1.00 -16.30 0.45
CA ARG A 23 -0.25 -17.33 -0.27
C ARG A 23 1.00 -17.75 0.52
N ASP A 24 1.88 -16.81 0.83
CA ASP A 24 3.19 -17.11 1.43
C ASP A 24 3.06 -17.81 2.80
N TYR A 25 2.04 -17.44 3.59
CA TYR A 25 1.83 -18.03 4.92
C TYR A 25 0.96 -19.29 4.91
N LYS A 26 0.07 -19.48 3.92
CA LYS A 26 -0.69 -20.72 3.76
C LYS A 26 0.24 -21.92 3.61
N ASP A 27 1.28 -21.80 2.80
CA ASP A 27 2.24 -22.88 2.57
C ASP A 27 3.05 -23.22 3.84
N SER A 28 3.20 -22.25 4.74
CA SER A 28 3.89 -22.43 6.03
C SER A 28 2.99 -22.93 7.17
N GLY A 29 1.67 -23.05 6.95
CA GLY A 29 0.67 -23.38 7.98
C GLY A 29 0.47 -22.29 9.05
N LYS A 30 1.01 -21.09 8.84
CA LYS A 30 0.96 -19.98 9.78
C LYS A 30 -0.15 -18.99 9.45
N TYR A 31 -0.61 -18.25 10.46
CA TYR A 31 -1.62 -17.22 10.30
C TYR A 31 -1.03 -15.92 9.72
N TRP A 32 -1.35 -15.64 8.45
CA TRP A 32 -0.79 -14.52 7.68
C TRP A 32 -0.97 -13.15 8.35
N TRP A 33 -2.10 -12.90 8.99
CA TRP A 33 -2.35 -11.63 9.66
C TRP A 33 -1.47 -11.52 10.91
N GLY A 34 -1.44 -12.55 11.75
CA GLY A 34 -0.66 -12.56 13.00
C GLY A 34 0.85 -12.39 12.78
N GLU A 35 1.36 -13.03 11.73
CA GLU A 35 2.80 -13.13 11.46
C GLU A 35 3.31 -12.10 10.43
N GLY A 36 2.55 -11.92 9.35
CA GLY A 36 2.90 -11.04 8.23
C GLY A 36 2.57 -9.57 8.49
N VAL A 37 1.59 -9.27 9.35
CA VAL A 37 1.23 -7.88 9.67
C VAL A 37 1.83 -7.46 11.03
N PRO A 38 2.64 -6.39 11.07
CA PRO A 38 3.23 -5.90 12.32
C PRO A 38 2.18 -5.65 13.41
N GLN A 39 2.51 -6.00 14.65
CA GLN A 39 1.56 -5.89 15.78
C GLN A 39 0.99 -4.47 15.92
N ASN A 40 1.83 -3.43 15.80
CA ASN A 40 1.38 -2.04 15.88
C ASN A 40 0.41 -1.64 14.75
N VAL A 41 0.49 -2.28 13.58
CA VAL A 41 -0.47 -2.11 12.48
C VAL A 41 -1.76 -2.84 12.81
N ARG A 42 -1.68 -4.10 13.26
CA ARG A 42 -2.85 -4.89 13.65
C ARG A 42 -3.68 -4.22 14.73
N THR A 43 -3.03 -3.73 15.79
CA THR A 43 -3.71 -3.01 16.88
C THR A 43 -4.43 -1.77 16.36
N LYS A 44 -3.79 -0.96 15.52
CA LYS A 44 -4.43 0.25 14.95
C LYS A 44 -5.61 -0.09 14.06
N ALA A 45 -5.49 -1.10 13.20
CA ALA A 45 -6.59 -1.57 12.37
C ALA A 45 -7.76 -2.10 13.22
N GLY A 46 -7.46 -2.84 14.30
CA GLY A 46 -8.45 -3.30 15.28
C GLY A 46 -9.20 -2.16 15.96
N HIS A 47 -8.49 -1.13 16.42
CA HIS A 47 -9.11 0.04 17.04
C HIS A 47 -10.05 0.77 16.06
N ARG A 48 -9.63 0.99 14.80
CA ARG A 48 -10.50 1.61 13.78
C ARG A 48 -11.75 0.79 13.51
N ARG A 49 -11.63 -0.53 13.50
CA ARG A 49 -12.78 -1.44 13.35
C ARG A 49 -13.76 -1.31 14.50
N GLU A 50 -13.25 -1.27 15.73
CA GLU A 50 -14.07 -1.09 16.93
C GLU A 50 -14.80 0.25 16.93
N GLU A 51 -14.11 1.34 16.53
CA GLU A 51 -14.70 2.68 16.37
C GLU A 51 -15.82 2.70 15.32
N ASP A 52 -15.66 1.99 14.20
CA ASP A 52 -16.66 1.91 13.14
C ASP A 52 -17.89 1.04 13.50
N GLY A 53 -17.80 0.20 14.53
CA GLY A 53 -18.93 -0.60 15.05
C GLY A 53 -19.48 -1.68 14.11
N THR A 54 -18.76 -2.04 13.04
CA THR A 54 -19.24 -3.01 12.05
C THR A 54 -19.11 -4.46 12.54
N ARG A 55 -20.15 -5.28 12.31
CA ARG A 55 -20.20 -6.72 12.65
C ARG A 55 -19.67 -7.64 11.54
N GLU A 56 -18.81 -7.13 10.67
CA GLU A 56 -18.20 -7.97 9.63
C GLU A 56 -17.23 -9.01 10.23
N ASP A 57 -17.07 -10.12 9.50
CA ASP A 57 -16.12 -11.20 9.80
C ASP A 57 -14.75 -10.59 10.16
N PRO A 58 -14.17 -10.92 11.33
CA PRO A 58 -12.99 -10.21 11.85
C PRO A 58 -11.79 -10.22 10.90
N GLU A 59 -11.59 -11.28 10.12
CA GLU A 59 -10.38 -11.45 9.31
C GLU A 59 -10.47 -10.66 8.00
N TYR A 60 -11.62 -10.73 7.32
CA TYR A 60 -11.87 -9.96 6.10
C TYR A 60 -12.16 -8.49 6.40
N ALA A 61 -12.69 -8.18 7.59
CA ALA A 61 -12.91 -6.82 8.05
C ALA A 61 -11.60 -6.11 8.36
N SER A 62 -10.62 -6.76 9.01
CA SER A 62 -9.44 -6.07 9.55
C SER A 62 -8.53 -5.47 8.47
N SER A 63 -8.40 -6.11 7.30
CA SER A 63 -7.59 -5.56 6.20
C SER A 63 -8.20 -4.29 5.59
N LYS A 64 -9.52 -4.11 5.67
CA LYS A 64 -10.21 -2.89 5.22
C LYS A 64 -9.81 -1.66 6.04
N TYR A 65 -9.34 -1.88 7.26
CA TYR A 65 -8.90 -0.83 8.19
C TYR A 65 -7.41 -0.50 8.10
N LEU A 66 -6.68 -1.13 7.18
CA LEU A 66 -5.31 -0.73 6.86
C LEU A 66 -5.32 0.63 6.14
N ASP A 67 -4.41 1.51 6.54
CA ASP A 67 -4.19 2.76 5.84
C ASP A 67 -2.93 2.73 4.94
N TRP A 68 -2.77 3.78 4.15
CA TRP A 68 -1.64 4.00 3.26
C TRP A 68 -0.25 3.75 3.88
N LEU A 69 -0.01 4.20 5.12
CA LEU A 69 1.30 4.04 5.78
C LEU A 69 1.44 2.69 6.45
N ASP A 70 0.33 2.01 6.73
CA ASP A 70 0.34 0.63 7.20
C ASP A 70 0.86 -0.31 6.09
N PHE A 71 0.52 -0.08 4.82
CA PHE A 71 1.10 -0.84 3.69
C PHE A 71 2.62 -0.76 3.67
N LYS A 72 3.19 0.45 3.82
CA LYS A 72 4.64 0.65 3.87
C LYS A 72 5.29 -0.22 4.95
N LYS A 73 4.72 -0.26 6.16
CA LYS A 73 5.24 -1.08 7.27
C LYS A 73 5.12 -2.58 7.00
N ILE A 74 4.03 -3.01 6.38
CA ILE A 74 3.83 -4.41 6.01
C ILE A 74 4.87 -4.83 4.95
N ILE A 75 5.11 -3.99 3.95
CA ILE A 75 6.15 -4.23 2.94
C ILE A 75 7.53 -4.27 3.59
N GLU A 76 7.81 -3.38 4.54
CA GLU A 76 9.07 -3.39 5.27
C GLU A 76 9.31 -4.66 6.08
N ARG A 77 8.25 -5.24 6.65
CA ARG A 77 8.27 -6.48 7.44
C ARG A 77 8.48 -7.72 6.59
N ASN A 78 7.89 -7.77 5.38
CA ASN A 78 7.89 -8.95 4.52
C ASN A 78 8.89 -8.79 3.34
N LYS A 79 10.08 -8.29 3.66
CA LYS A 79 11.22 -8.28 2.74
C LYS A 79 11.85 -9.68 2.66
N PRO A 80 12.42 -10.07 1.51
CA PRO A 80 12.54 -9.29 0.28
C PRO A 80 11.27 -9.29 -0.59
N THR A 81 10.38 -10.28 -0.44
CA THR A 81 9.27 -10.58 -1.35
C THR A 81 8.45 -9.35 -1.75
N LEU A 82 7.83 -8.65 -0.80
CA LEU A 82 7.00 -7.49 -1.15
C LEU A 82 7.82 -6.29 -1.63
N LEU A 83 9.09 -6.19 -1.25
CA LEU A 83 9.93 -5.07 -1.67
C LEU A 83 10.31 -5.15 -3.15
N GLU A 84 10.38 -6.34 -3.73
CA GLU A 84 10.60 -6.51 -5.17
C GLU A 84 9.45 -5.91 -5.98
N THR A 85 8.21 -6.07 -5.52
CA THR A 85 7.02 -5.48 -6.15
C THR A 85 6.92 -3.97 -5.93
N TYR A 86 7.13 -3.50 -4.70
CA TYR A 86 6.82 -2.11 -4.31
C TYR A 86 8.03 -1.18 -4.25
N GLY A 87 9.24 -1.69 -4.47
CA GLY A 87 10.46 -0.91 -4.40
C GLY A 87 10.69 -0.07 -5.65
N ILE A 88 10.50 1.25 -5.54
CA ILE A 88 10.71 2.20 -6.65
C ILE A 88 12.00 2.98 -6.40
N SER A 89 12.97 2.85 -7.31
CA SER A 89 14.26 3.56 -7.20
C SER A 89 14.23 4.95 -7.85
N SER A 90 13.31 5.19 -8.79
CA SER A 90 13.15 6.46 -9.49
C SER A 90 11.74 6.63 -10.07
N LEU A 91 11.34 7.89 -10.26
CA LEU A 91 10.17 8.32 -11.02
C LEU A 91 10.65 9.31 -12.09
N PRO A 92 11.07 8.82 -13.27
CA PRO A 92 11.68 9.64 -14.30
C PRO A 92 10.78 10.77 -14.80
N ALA A 93 9.46 10.58 -14.89
CA ALA A 93 8.56 11.62 -15.39
C ALA A 93 8.46 12.82 -14.44
N LEU A 94 8.87 12.65 -13.18
CA LEU A 94 8.96 13.69 -12.16
C LEU A 94 10.40 14.13 -11.85
N GLY A 95 11.40 13.53 -12.50
CA GLY A 95 12.82 13.79 -12.22
C GLY A 95 13.24 13.42 -10.79
N VAL A 96 12.61 12.40 -10.19
CA VAL A 96 12.90 11.97 -8.82
C VAL A 96 13.72 10.68 -8.80
N GLU A 97 14.83 10.68 -8.05
CA GLU A 97 15.61 9.48 -7.77
C GLU A 97 15.77 9.26 -6.26
N TRP A 98 15.58 8.01 -5.83
CA TRP A 98 15.75 7.60 -4.45
C TRP A 98 16.93 6.66 -4.23
N GLY A 99 17.60 6.16 -5.26
CA GLY A 99 18.75 5.26 -5.08
C GLY A 99 18.37 3.89 -4.50
N SER A 100 19.36 3.05 -4.19
CA SER A 100 19.16 1.59 -4.13
C SER A 100 18.78 1.00 -2.76
N SER A 101 18.86 1.74 -1.65
CA SER A 101 18.62 1.15 -0.34
C SER A 101 17.13 0.86 -0.08
N HIS A 102 16.83 -0.19 0.69
CA HIS A 102 15.46 -0.61 0.98
C HIS A 102 14.57 0.51 1.53
N ALA A 103 15.09 1.32 2.46
CA ALA A 103 14.36 2.45 3.03
C ALA A 103 14.09 3.54 1.97
N LYS A 104 15.02 3.74 1.03
CA LYS A 104 14.86 4.74 -0.02
C LYS A 104 13.87 4.28 -1.09
N LYS A 105 13.85 2.99 -1.43
CA LYS A 105 12.90 2.40 -2.39
C LYS A 105 11.43 2.53 -2.01
N LEU A 106 11.12 2.84 -0.74
CA LEU A 106 9.76 3.05 -0.24
C LEU A 106 9.43 4.53 0.06
N LYS A 107 10.34 5.47 -0.26
CA LYS A 107 10.10 6.92 -0.03
C LYS A 107 8.90 7.46 -0.80
N TRP A 108 8.52 6.82 -1.89
CA TRP A 108 7.35 7.21 -2.67
C TRP A 108 6.05 7.13 -1.84
N PHE A 109 5.94 6.23 -0.85
CA PHE A 109 4.81 6.21 0.08
C PHE A 109 4.68 7.52 0.87
N ASP A 110 5.80 8.05 1.36
CA ASP A 110 5.82 9.32 2.12
C ASP A 110 5.49 10.50 1.20
N LEU A 111 5.97 10.45 -0.05
CA LEU A 111 5.69 11.47 -1.05
C LEU A 111 4.19 11.49 -1.43
N ILE A 112 3.59 10.34 -1.71
CA ILE A 112 2.13 10.22 -1.94
C ILE A 112 1.34 10.68 -0.70
N ASN A 113 1.75 10.27 0.51
CA ASN A 113 1.07 10.68 1.73
C ASN A 113 1.04 12.21 1.89
N SER A 114 2.16 12.88 1.62
CA SER A 114 2.29 14.33 1.77
C SER A 114 1.63 15.13 0.65
N LYS A 115 1.70 14.66 -0.61
CA LYS A 115 1.26 15.41 -1.80
C LYS A 115 -0.14 15.06 -2.29
N VAL A 116 -0.66 13.88 -1.95
CA VAL A 116 -1.92 13.36 -2.49
C VAL A 116 -2.90 13.01 -1.38
N ARG A 117 -2.55 12.07 -0.49
CA ARG A 117 -3.49 11.52 0.52
C ARG A 117 -4.12 12.59 1.40
N ARG A 118 -3.34 13.60 1.83
CA ARG A 118 -3.82 14.72 2.66
C ARG A 118 -4.97 15.52 2.02
N TYR A 119 -5.06 15.54 0.69
CA TYR A 119 -6.12 16.21 -0.07
C TYR A 119 -7.32 15.30 -0.36
N VAL A 120 -7.09 13.98 -0.46
CA VAL A 120 -8.15 13.00 -0.69
C VAL A 120 -8.99 12.73 0.57
N GLY A 121 -8.37 12.78 1.76
CA GLY A 121 -9.02 12.45 3.03
C GLY A 121 -9.79 13.58 3.71
N HIS A 122 -9.77 14.80 3.17
CA HIS A 122 -10.47 15.95 3.77
C HIS A 122 -11.09 16.82 2.68
N SER A 123 -12.41 16.83 2.60
CA SER A 123 -13.19 17.65 1.64
C SER A 123 -12.87 19.15 1.71
N SER A 124 -12.40 19.63 2.87
CA SER A 124 -12.01 21.03 3.09
C SER A 124 -10.61 21.40 2.57
N LYS A 125 -9.73 20.44 2.26
CA LYS A 125 -8.32 20.72 1.91
C LYS A 125 -8.07 20.99 0.43
N GLY A 126 -9.11 21.06 -0.39
CA GLY A 126 -9.01 21.37 -1.82
C GLY A 126 -8.68 20.14 -2.68
N ARG A 127 -8.34 20.39 -3.96
CA ARG A 127 -8.07 19.34 -4.96
C ARG A 127 -6.56 19.05 -5.06
N ILE A 128 -6.21 17.82 -5.42
CA ILE A 128 -4.83 17.45 -5.78
C ILE A 128 -4.35 18.40 -6.89
N ASN A 129 -3.16 18.99 -6.73
CA ASN A 129 -2.56 19.87 -7.74
C ASN A 129 -1.95 19.08 -8.91
N LYS A 130 -1.50 19.77 -9.97
CA LYS A 130 -0.94 19.12 -11.18
C LYS A 130 0.22 18.16 -10.86
N GLN A 131 1.16 18.58 -10.01
CA GLN A 131 2.29 17.73 -9.58
C GLN A 131 1.82 16.49 -8.82
N GLY A 132 0.82 16.62 -7.93
CA GLY A 132 0.24 15.49 -7.21
C GLY A 132 -0.52 14.53 -8.13
N TYR A 133 -1.15 15.05 -9.20
CA TYR A 133 -1.79 14.25 -10.22
C TYR A 133 -0.77 13.45 -11.04
N GLU A 134 0.29 14.10 -11.51
CA GLU A 134 1.37 13.44 -12.25
C GLU A 134 2.05 12.37 -11.39
N LEU A 135 2.29 12.67 -10.11
CA LEU A 135 2.83 11.73 -9.14
C LEU A 135 1.96 10.49 -8.97
N VAL A 136 0.67 10.65 -8.68
CA VAL A 136 -0.19 9.48 -8.46
C VAL A 136 -0.35 8.66 -9.74
N ARG A 137 -0.38 9.31 -10.91
CA ARG A 137 -0.47 8.62 -12.20
C ARG A 137 0.76 7.75 -12.46
N GLU A 138 1.96 8.33 -12.38
CA GLU A 138 3.19 7.59 -12.65
C GLU A 138 3.41 6.44 -11.64
N VAL A 139 3.18 6.70 -10.35
CA VAL A 139 3.28 5.65 -9.32
C VAL A 139 2.24 4.55 -9.57
N SER A 140 1.00 4.90 -9.92
CA SER A 140 -0.03 3.92 -10.22
C SER A 140 0.33 3.05 -11.42
N ASP A 141 0.90 3.64 -12.48
CA ASP A 141 1.32 2.91 -13.68
C ASP A 141 2.45 1.91 -13.35
N VAL A 142 3.46 2.34 -12.58
CA VAL A 142 4.58 1.49 -12.14
C VAL A 142 4.10 0.36 -11.23
N ILE A 143 3.31 0.68 -10.20
CA ILE A 143 2.84 -0.32 -9.24
C ILE A 143 1.91 -1.33 -9.89
N LYS A 144 1.01 -0.89 -10.77
CA LYS A 144 0.14 -1.80 -11.50
C LYS A 144 0.95 -2.81 -12.32
N LYS A 145 1.93 -2.32 -13.09
CA LYS A 145 2.83 -3.19 -13.85
C LYS A 145 3.55 -4.19 -12.93
N ASN A 146 4.13 -3.72 -11.83
CA ASN A 146 4.88 -4.60 -10.92
C ASN A 146 3.98 -5.66 -10.26
N ILE A 147 2.73 -5.31 -9.92
CA ILE A 147 1.73 -6.25 -9.37
C ILE A 147 1.35 -7.30 -10.43
N ASP A 148 1.11 -6.87 -11.67
CA ASP A 148 0.78 -7.77 -12.78
C ASP A 148 1.95 -8.74 -13.07
N ASP A 149 3.18 -8.20 -13.11
CA ASP A 149 4.41 -8.99 -13.26
C ASP A 149 4.58 -9.98 -12.10
N ASP A 150 4.25 -9.59 -10.85
CA ASP A 150 4.34 -10.51 -9.71
C ASP A 150 3.28 -11.62 -9.76
N ARG A 151 2.03 -11.26 -10.04
CA ARG A 151 0.92 -12.21 -10.19
C ARG A 151 1.16 -13.23 -11.30
N SER A 152 1.83 -12.83 -12.38
CA SER A 152 2.21 -13.76 -13.46
C SER A 152 3.19 -14.86 -13.03
N LYS A 153 3.87 -14.71 -11.88
CA LYS A 153 4.75 -15.75 -11.32
C LYS A 153 3.99 -16.76 -10.47
N TRP A 154 2.72 -16.50 -10.17
CA TRP A 154 1.90 -17.37 -9.31
C TRP A 154 1.21 -18.50 -10.10
N SER A 155 1.24 -18.42 -11.43
CA SER A 155 0.75 -19.44 -12.38
C SER A 155 1.83 -20.47 -12.71
#